data_AF-A0A5R8ZEX9-F1
#
_entry.id   AF-A0A5R8ZEX9-F1
#
_cell.length_a   1.000
_cell.length_b   1.000
_cell.length_c   1.000
_cell.angle_alpha   90.00
_cell.angle_beta   90.00
_cell.angle_gamma   90.00
#
_symmetry.space_group_name_H-M   'P 1'
#
loop_
_entity.id
_entity.type
_entity.pdbx_description
1 polymer ?
#
loop_
_entity_poly.entity_id
_entity_poly.type
_entity_poly.pdbx_seq_one_letter_code
_entity_poly.pdbx_strand_id
1 'polypeptide(L)'
;MADFGHDLWFGAFLRPDAAGHHRIVRQAVLADELGLDVIGVQDHPYQPSFLDTWTLLSVLAARTERVRLFPDVVNLPLRPPAVLARAAASLDILSGGRVELGLGAGAFWDGVAAMGGPRRDPGDAVEALEEAVAVLRALWTPGEGVRLDGRHYRLEGARPGPFPPHPIGLWIGAYKRRMLELTGRLGDGWVPSSGYAAPDDLGAMTAILDAAAERAGRDPAGIRRVYNIEGRFSGAAGEGFLNGPPGVWAERLAGLVRDHGMSVFVLAVDDDRDLKVFAEEVAPAVREAVARERGRAGRADEDAVAPAGHRATASVPAALDEATRPRLPKRDPAALTPQQRAAGQRLVLIHDHLRRELTQIRDALEQVAAGRSDAAALRSMINELTMRQNYWTLGTFCASYCRLLTTHHTIEDEHMFPMLAAAQGSLAPVVERLEQEHEVIAEVLTGLDAALVAMIEDPDRLDGVRAQVDLLSDVLLSHLRYEEEELVEPISRLGLDI
;
A
#
# COMPACT_ATOMS: atom_id res chain seq x y z
N MET A 1 -7.60 13.50 -18.40
CA MET A 1 -7.47 13.69 -16.93
C MET A 1 -6.06 13.27 -16.55
N ALA A 2 -5.42 13.86 -15.54
CA ALA A 2 -4.03 13.51 -15.17
C ALA A 2 -3.96 12.41 -14.10
N ASP A 3 -5.10 11.90 -13.65
CA ASP A 3 -5.20 10.75 -12.76
C ASP A 3 -4.80 9.45 -13.51
N PHE A 4 -3.72 8.82 -13.07
CA PHE A 4 -3.20 7.56 -13.61
C PHE A 4 -3.86 6.30 -13.01
N GLY A 5 -4.93 6.45 -12.24
CA GLY A 5 -5.64 5.32 -11.63
C GLY A 5 -4.94 4.70 -10.41
N HIS A 6 -3.76 5.20 -10.02
CA HIS A 6 -3.02 4.74 -8.85
C HIS A 6 -3.86 4.66 -7.58
N ASP A 7 -3.59 3.65 -6.75
CA ASP A 7 -3.96 3.70 -5.34
C ASP A 7 -3.33 4.93 -4.67
N LEU A 8 -4.12 5.56 -3.81
CA LEU A 8 -3.66 6.69 -3.01
C LEU A 8 -2.97 6.16 -1.75
N TRP A 9 -1.84 6.74 -1.39
CA TRP A 9 -1.13 6.49 -0.14
C TRP A 9 -1.06 7.77 0.69
N PHE A 10 -1.31 7.67 1.99
CA PHE A 10 -1.22 8.77 2.95
C PHE A 10 -0.17 8.41 3.98
N GLY A 11 0.63 9.39 4.40
CA GLY A 11 1.81 9.10 5.20
C GLY A 11 2.28 10.22 6.09
N ALA A 12 3.28 9.91 6.90
CA ALA A 12 3.90 10.82 7.85
C ALA A 12 5.37 11.06 7.49
N PHE A 13 5.77 12.33 7.39
CA PHE A 13 7.16 12.74 7.34
C PHE A 13 7.64 13.00 8.77
N LEU A 14 8.50 12.11 9.25
CA LEU A 14 9.02 12.14 10.61
C LEU A 14 10.44 12.70 10.63
N ARG A 15 10.62 13.86 11.28
CA ARG A 15 11.93 14.50 11.40
C ARG A 15 12.83 13.69 12.36
N PRO A 16 14.06 13.29 11.95
CA PRO A 16 14.95 12.40 12.72
C PRO A 16 15.61 13.07 13.93
N ASP A 17 14.96 14.00 14.62
CA ASP A 17 15.51 14.74 15.77
C ASP A 17 15.87 13.81 16.95
N ALA A 18 17.15 13.82 17.33
CA ALA A 18 17.69 12.96 18.38
C ALA A 18 17.14 13.31 19.77
N ALA A 19 16.83 14.58 20.05
CA ALA A 19 16.18 14.97 21.30
C ALA A 19 14.74 14.42 21.38
N GLY A 20 14.03 14.41 20.26
CA GLY A 20 12.66 13.89 20.12
C GLY A 20 12.53 12.38 19.84
N HIS A 21 13.59 11.57 19.90
CA HIS A 21 13.59 10.19 19.38
C HIS A 21 12.43 9.30 19.87
N HIS A 22 12.02 9.38 21.14
CA HIS A 22 10.87 8.63 21.66
C HIS A 22 9.54 9.07 21.00
N ARG A 23 9.38 10.35 20.65
CA ARG A 23 8.21 10.84 19.90
C ARG A 23 8.20 10.26 18.49
N ILE A 24 9.35 10.18 17.82
CA ILE A 24 9.45 9.64 16.45
C ILE A 24 8.94 8.20 16.42
N VAL A 25 9.44 7.34 17.31
CA VAL A 25 9.04 5.93 17.36
C VAL A 25 7.56 5.79 17.74
N ARG A 26 7.04 6.62 18.66
CA ARG A 26 5.61 6.65 18.99
C ARG A 26 4.74 7.08 17.81
N GLN A 27 5.15 8.11 17.07
CA GLN A 27 4.41 8.61 15.90
C GLN A 27 4.44 7.62 14.73
N ALA A 28 5.52 6.85 14.58
CA ALA A 28 5.57 5.77 13.60
C ALA A 28 4.62 4.61 13.94
N VAL A 29 4.60 4.18 15.21
CA VAL A 29 3.62 3.19 15.71
C VAL A 29 2.19 3.72 15.54
N LEU A 30 1.93 4.96 15.91
CA LEU A 30 0.61 5.56 15.77
C LEU A 30 0.17 5.70 14.30
N ALA A 31 1.06 6.08 13.40
CA ALA A 31 0.78 6.10 11.96
C ALA A 31 0.41 4.69 11.42
N ASP A 32 1.13 3.67 11.89
CA ASP A 32 0.88 2.28 11.55
C ASP A 32 -0.46 1.77 12.10
N GLU A 33 -0.78 2.04 13.37
CA GLU A 33 -2.06 1.74 14.02
C GLU A 33 -3.25 2.40 13.30
N LEU A 34 -3.10 3.67 12.92
CA LEU A 34 -4.10 4.46 12.19
C LEU A 34 -4.30 4.03 10.72
N GLY A 35 -3.49 3.09 10.21
CA GLY A 35 -3.61 2.59 8.83
C GLY A 35 -3.12 3.56 7.77
N LEU A 36 -2.12 4.40 8.10
CA LEU A 36 -1.38 5.13 7.07
C LEU A 36 -0.50 4.16 6.27
N ASP A 37 -0.25 4.52 5.01
CA ASP A 37 0.40 3.65 4.04
C ASP A 37 1.94 3.76 4.07
N VAL A 38 2.49 4.94 4.44
CA VAL A 38 3.93 5.23 4.29
C VAL A 38 4.51 6.20 5.34
N ILE A 39 5.78 6.02 5.71
CA ILE A 39 6.55 6.94 6.55
C ILE A 39 7.84 7.35 5.82
N GLY A 40 8.03 8.67 5.68
CA GLY A 40 9.23 9.30 5.14
C GLY A 40 10.13 9.83 6.25
N VAL A 41 11.45 9.62 6.15
CA VAL A 41 12.44 10.18 7.08
C VAL A 41 13.61 10.80 6.30
N GLN A 42 13.86 12.10 6.46
CA GLN A 42 14.95 12.79 5.75
C GLN A 42 16.35 12.26 6.09
N ASP A 43 17.24 12.17 5.10
CA ASP A 43 18.65 11.78 5.29
C ASP A 43 19.58 13.00 5.21
N HIS A 44 19.96 13.52 6.37
CA HIS A 44 20.88 14.66 6.49
C HIS A 44 22.03 14.33 7.47
N PRO A 45 22.98 13.43 7.13
CA PRO A 45 23.98 12.91 8.07
C PRO A 45 24.92 13.97 8.68
N TYR A 46 25.00 15.15 8.05
CA TYR A 46 25.80 16.30 8.51
C TYR A 46 25.06 17.19 9.54
N GLN A 47 23.79 16.91 9.87
CA GLN A 47 23.03 17.68 10.85
C GLN A 47 23.22 17.05 12.25
N PRO A 48 24.02 17.64 13.16
CA PRO A 48 24.39 16.99 14.42
C PRO A 48 23.24 16.78 15.41
N SER A 49 22.08 17.41 15.21
CA SER A 49 20.87 17.15 16.01
C SER A 49 20.05 15.95 15.52
N PHE A 50 20.40 15.35 14.38
CA PHE A 50 19.63 14.25 13.78
C PHE A 50 20.27 12.88 14.04
N LEU A 51 19.40 11.88 14.15
CA LEU A 51 19.76 10.47 14.10
C LEU A 51 20.18 10.07 12.67
N ASP A 52 21.00 9.02 12.56
CA ASP A 52 21.23 8.35 11.29
C ASP A 52 19.92 7.72 10.78
N THR A 53 19.49 8.13 9.58
CA THR A 53 18.21 7.76 8.99
C THR A 53 18.06 6.26 8.76
N TRP A 54 19.14 5.54 8.45
CA TRP A 54 19.09 4.10 8.19
C TRP A 54 19.00 3.28 9.48
N THR A 55 19.70 3.72 10.52
CA THR A 55 19.57 3.22 11.89
C THR A 55 18.15 3.45 12.41
N LEU A 56 17.60 4.66 12.21
CA LEU A 56 16.24 4.99 12.63
C LEU A 56 15.18 4.16 11.86
N LEU A 57 15.26 4.09 10.53
CA LEU A 57 14.31 3.31 9.73
C LEU A 57 14.38 1.80 10.05
N SER A 58 15.55 1.26 10.42
CA SER A 58 15.68 -0.10 10.95
C SER A 58 14.92 -0.29 12.28
N VAL A 59 14.93 0.71 13.17
CA VAL A 59 14.14 0.70 14.40
C VAL A 59 12.64 0.86 14.11
N LEU A 60 12.25 1.69 13.14
CA LEU A 60 10.84 1.84 12.76
C LEU A 60 10.28 0.56 12.13
N ALA A 61 11.07 -0.12 11.27
CA ALA A 61 10.71 -1.42 10.68
C ALA A 61 10.44 -2.48 11.75
N ALA A 62 11.28 -2.56 12.78
CA ALA A 62 11.11 -3.48 13.90
C ALA A 62 10.03 -3.06 14.92
N ARG A 63 9.35 -1.93 14.69
CA ARG A 63 8.33 -1.36 15.59
C ARG A 63 6.99 -1.12 14.92
N THR A 64 6.85 -1.49 13.65
CA THR A 64 5.65 -1.31 12.82
C THR A 64 5.44 -2.56 11.97
N GLU A 65 4.20 -2.84 11.60
CA GLU A 65 3.80 -4.06 10.90
C GLU A 65 3.37 -3.80 9.46
N ARG A 66 2.72 -2.67 9.16
CA ARG A 66 2.05 -2.42 7.86
C ARG A 66 2.66 -1.28 7.05
N VAL A 67 2.98 -0.15 7.68
CA VAL A 67 3.50 1.06 6.99
C VAL A 67 4.74 0.76 6.15
N ARG A 68 4.75 1.28 4.91
CA ARG A 68 5.96 1.36 4.09
C ARG A 68 6.92 2.39 4.67
N LEU A 69 8.22 2.17 4.49
CA LEU A 69 9.29 2.99 5.02
C LEU A 69 10.18 3.46 3.88
N PHE A 70 10.42 4.77 3.81
CA PHE A 70 11.39 5.31 2.85
C PHE A 70 12.25 6.43 3.44
N PRO A 71 13.53 6.50 3.04
CA PRO A 71 14.35 7.69 3.29
C PRO A 71 13.89 8.81 2.34
N ASP A 72 13.68 10.01 2.86
CA ASP A 72 13.00 11.12 2.15
C ASP A 72 13.84 12.40 2.08
N VAL A 73 14.87 12.49 1.23
CA VAL A 73 15.46 11.43 0.38
C VAL A 73 16.92 11.17 0.80
N VAL A 74 17.49 10.03 0.41
CA VAL A 74 18.90 9.68 0.69
C VAL A 74 19.87 10.76 0.21
N ASN A 75 20.87 11.06 1.04
CA ASN A 75 22.03 11.83 0.63
C ASN A 75 23.02 10.93 -0.13
N LEU A 76 22.81 10.75 -1.44
CA LEU A 76 23.63 9.85 -2.27
C LEU A 76 25.16 10.11 -2.18
N PRO A 77 25.66 11.36 -2.09
CA PRO A 77 27.09 11.61 -1.88
C PRO A 77 27.69 10.98 -0.62
N LEU A 78 26.89 10.72 0.42
CA LEU A 78 27.31 10.08 1.67
C LEU A 78 26.89 8.61 1.80
N ARG A 79 26.12 8.07 0.84
CA ARG A 79 25.69 6.65 0.81
C ARG A 79 26.14 5.99 -0.51
N PRO A 80 27.34 5.36 -0.56
CA PRO A 80 27.83 4.71 -1.78
C PRO A 80 26.82 3.68 -2.34
N PRO A 81 26.46 3.72 -3.63
CA PRO A 81 25.25 3.03 -4.12
C PRO A 81 25.34 1.50 -4.03
N ALA A 82 26.53 0.91 -4.07
CA ALA A 82 26.70 -0.52 -3.87
C ALA A 82 26.40 -0.97 -2.43
N VAL A 83 26.72 -0.13 -1.44
CA VAL A 83 26.39 -0.35 -0.03
C VAL A 83 24.91 -0.05 0.20
N LEU A 84 24.39 1.01 -0.42
CA LEU A 84 22.98 1.39 -0.36
C LEU A 84 22.07 0.29 -0.94
N ALA A 85 22.43 -0.32 -2.08
CA ALA A 85 21.71 -1.44 -2.67
C ALA A 85 21.54 -2.59 -1.67
N ARG A 86 22.66 -3.01 -1.06
CA ARG A 86 22.68 -4.07 -0.04
C ARG A 86 21.84 -3.69 1.17
N ALA A 87 21.97 -2.45 1.65
CA ALA A 87 21.32 -2.01 2.88
C ALA A 87 19.80 -1.81 2.70
N ALA A 88 19.34 -1.36 1.52
CA ALA A 88 17.92 -1.29 1.16
C ALA A 88 17.30 -2.68 1.01
N ALA A 89 17.94 -3.59 0.26
CA ALA A 89 17.44 -4.97 0.17
C ALA A 89 17.43 -5.68 1.53
N SER A 90 18.44 -5.44 2.40
CA SER A 90 18.41 -5.95 3.78
C SER A 90 17.26 -5.38 4.60
N LEU A 91 17.01 -4.07 4.55
CA LEU A 91 15.89 -3.46 5.27
C LEU A 91 14.53 -3.94 4.73
N ASP A 92 14.44 -4.19 3.42
CA ASP A 92 13.23 -4.71 2.79
C ASP A 92 12.92 -6.13 3.25
N ILE A 93 13.92 -7.02 3.24
CA ILE A 93 13.82 -8.37 3.80
C ILE A 93 13.44 -8.34 5.29
N LEU A 94 14.06 -7.45 6.08
CA LEU A 94 13.81 -7.35 7.52
C LEU A 94 12.46 -6.73 7.88
N SER A 95 11.88 -5.91 7.00
CA SER A 95 10.57 -5.29 7.19
C SER A 95 9.42 -6.13 6.62
N GLY A 96 9.71 -7.15 5.81
CA GLY A 96 8.70 -8.00 5.16
C GLY A 96 8.22 -7.47 3.81
N GLY A 97 9.02 -6.68 3.11
CA GLY A 97 8.66 -6.12 1.80
C GLY A 97 7.96 -4.76 1.87
N ARG A 98 8.48 -3.86 2.71
CA ARG A 98 7.89 -2.54 3.01
C ARG A 98 8.82 -1.36 2.68
N VAL A 99 9.88 -1.55 1.90
CA VAL A 99 10.86 -0.47 1.64
C VAL A 99 10.74 0.13 0.25
N GLU A 100 10.69 1.45 0.20
CA GLU A 100 10.89 2.24 -1.01
C GLU A 100 12.19 3.06 -0.85
N LEU A 101 12.88 3.39 -1.95
CA LEU A 101 14.17 4.09 -1.87
C LEU A 101 14.08 5.49 -2.47
N GLY A 102 13.86 6.48 -1.60
CA GLY A 102 14.00 7.89 -1.96
C GLY A 102 15.46 8.28 -2.20
N LEU A 103 15.76 8.86 -3.36
CA LEU A 103 17.11 9.27 -3.77
C LEU A 103 17.20 10.77 -4.06
N GLY A 104 18.19 11.44 -3.48
CA GLY A 104 18.60 12.80 -3.83
C GLY A 104 20.05 12.86 -4.29
N ALA A 105 20.33 13.71 -5.29
CA ALA A 105 21.69 13.92 -5.81
C ALA A 105 22.65 14.58 -4.79
N GLY A 106 22.12 15.10 -3.67
CA GLY A 106 22.82 15.94 -2.70
C GLY A 106 22.62 17.44 -2.99
N ALA A 107 22.57 18.25 -1.93
CA ALA A 107 22.35 19.70 -2.02
C ALA A 107 23.32 20.52 -1.14
N PHE A 108 23.59 20.08 0.09
CA PHE A 108 24.47 20.81 1.02
C PHE A 108 25.91 20.31 0.94
N TRP A 109 26.64 20.79 -0.06
CA TRP A 109 28.00 20.34 -0.39
C TRP A 109 29.03 20.54 0.72
N ASP A 110 28.85 21.53 1.59
CA ASP A 110 29.78 21.78 2.70
C ASP A 110 29.68 20.73 3.81
N GLY A 111 28.46 20.35 4.19
CA GLY A 111 28.24 19.25 5.14
C GLY A 111 28.64 17.89 4.56
N VAL A 112 28.37 17.66 3.27
CA VAL A 112 28.85 16.47 2.54
C VAL A 112 30.38 16.39 2.57
N ALA A 113 31.08 17.48 2.21
CA ALA A 113 32.54 17.50 2.18
C ALA A 113 33.18 17.39 3.57
N ALA A 114 32.57 17.99 4.59
CA ALA A 114 33.02 17.87 5.98
C ALA A 114 32.97 16.42 6.50
N MET A 115 32.04 15.62 5.98
CA MET A 115 31.90 14.18 6.28
C MET A 115 32.65 13.28 5.29
N GLY A 116 33.53 13.83 4.45
CA GLY A 116 34.37 13.09 3.49
C GLY A 116 33.68 12.68 2.18
N GLY A 117 32.44 13.13 1.94
CA GLY A 117 31.76 12.94 0.67
C GLY A 117 32.29 13.87 -0.45
N PRO A 118 32.09 13.53 -1.73
CA PRO A 118 32.55 14.35 -2.84
C PRO A 118 31.71 15.63 -2.97
N ARG A 119 32.36 16.77 -3.22
CA ARG A 119 31.70 17.91 -3.85
C ARG A 119 31.53 17.60 -5.34
N ARG A 120 30.34 17.86 -5.89
CA ARG A 120 30.03 17.71 -7.33
C ARG A 120 29.41 18.99 -7.85
N ASP A 121 29.77 19.38 -9.07
CA ASP A 121 29.00 20.37 -9.81
C ASP A 121 27.63 19.81 -10.20
N PRO A 122 26.61 20.66 -10.48
CA PRO A 122 25.25 20.18 -10.73
C PRO A 122 25.11 19.17 -11.87
N GLY A 123 25.99 19.19 -12.88
CA GLY A 123 25.99 18.20 -13.96
C GLY A 123 26.45 16.82 -13.49
N ASP A 124 27.63 16.77 -12.88
CA ASP A 124 28.22 15.58 -12.26
C ASP A 124 27.31 14.98 -11.16
N ALA A 125 26.54 15.80 -10.44
CA ALA A 125 25.59 15.32 -9.45
C ALA A 125 24.41 14.54 -10.09
N VAL A 126 23.93 14.97 -11.27
CA VAL A 126 22.89 14.26 -12.02
C VAL A 126 23.46 12.99 -12.68
N GLU A 127 24.64 13.07 -13.29
CA GLU A 127 25.34 11.91 -13.87
C GLU A 127 25.62 10.83 -12.81
N ALA A 128 26.07 11.23 -11.62
CA ALA A 128 26.26 10.30 -10.52
C ALA A 128 24.95 9.63 -10.06
N LEU A 129 23.82 10.35 -10.04
CA LEU A 129 22.52 9.76 -9.70
C LEU A 129 22.06 8.76 -10.77
N GLU A 130 22.26 9.05 -12.04
CA GLU A 130 21.97 8.13 -13.16
C GLU A 130 22.80 6.83 -13.06
N GLU A 131 24.10 6.94 -12.78
CA GLU A 131 24.96 5.79 -12.52
C GLU A 131 24.57 5.03 -11.24
N ALA A 132 24.13 5.73 -10.19
CA ALA A 132 23.68 5.10 -8.95
C ALA A 132 22.41 4.26 -9.17
N VAL A 133 21.44 4.74 -9.96
CA VAL A 133 20.25 3.96 -10.35
C VAL A 133 20.63 2.68 -11.09
N ALA A 134 21.60 2.75 -12.02
CA ALA A 134 22.13 1.56 -12.70
C ALA A 134 22.79 0.57 -11.72
N VAL A 135 23.60 1.06 -10.77
CA VAL A 135 24.23 0.24 -9.73
C VAL A 135 23.20 -0.46 -8.83
N LEU A 136 22.17 0.27 -8.38
CA LEU A 136 21.09 -0.24 -7.51
C LEU A 136 20.35 -1.39 -8.21
N ARG A 137 19.80 -1.12 -9.40
CA ARG A 137 19.04 -2.12 -10.18
C ARG A 137 19.89 -3.35 -10.55
N ALA A 138 21.15 -3.15 -10.93
CA ALA A 138 22.03 -4.26 -11.28
C ALA A 138 22.35 -5.16 -10.07
N LEU A 139 22.48 -4.60 -8.86
CA LEU A 139 22.76 -5.36 -7.64
C LEU A 139 21.53 -6.05 -7.04
N TRP A 140 20.32 -5.62 -7.39
CA TRP A 140 19.07 -6.33 -7.06
C TRP A 140 18.65 -7.37 -8.11
N THR A 141 19.33 -7.42 -9.26
CA THR A 141 19.05 -8.41 -10.32
C THR A 141 19.91 -9.66 -10.12
N PRO A 142 19.34 -10.89 -10.06
CA PRO A 142 20.11 -12.12 -9.98
C PRO A 142 21.06 -12.32 -11.17
N GLY A 143 22.28 -12.75 -10.89
CA GLY A 143 23.31 -12.98 -11.90
C GLY A 143 24.67 -13.32 -11.28
N GLU A 144 25.64 -13.72 -12.11
CA GLU A 144 26.94 -14.17 -11.59
C GLU A 144 27.78 -13.01 -11.01
N GLY A 145 27.86 -11.86 -11.68
CA GLY A 145 28.62 -10.72 -11.17
C GLY A 145 28.47 -9.47 -12.03
N VAL A 146 28.21 -8.34 -11.36
CA VAL A 146 27.94 -7.04 -12.00
C VAL A 146 29.24 -6.32 -12.33
N ARG A 147 29.38 -5.87 -13.58
CA ARG A 147 30.43 -4.96 -14.02
C ARG A 147 29.82 -3.70 -14.61
N LEU A 148 30.18 -2.55 -14.03
CA LEU A 148 29.78 -1.22 -14.49
C LEU A 148 31.01 -0.32 -14.43
N ASP A 149 31.30 0.41 -15.50
CA ASP A 149 32.45 1.32 -15.58
C ASP A 149 31.96 2.77 -15.70
N GLY A 150 31.26 3.23 -14.66
CA GLY A 150 30.78 4.61 -14.55
C GLY A 150 31.88 5.59 -14.16
N ARG A 151 31.69 6.86 -14.53
CA ARG A 151 32.59 7.98 -14.22
C ARG A 151 32.62 8.30 -12.72
N HIS A 152 31.52 8.05 -12.01
CA HIS A 152 31.35 8.31 -10.59
C HIS A 152 31.25 7.03 -9.77
N TYR A 153 30.71 5.94 -10.32
CA TYR A 153 30.53 4.66 -9.64
C TYR A 153 30.91 3.47 -10.54
N ARG A 154 31.87 2.66 -10.07
CA ARG A 154 32.41 1.49 -10.76
C ARG A 154 32.17 0.21 -9.95
N LEU A 155 31.79 -0.87 -10.63
CA LEU A 155 31.67 -2.22 -10.08
C LEU A 155 32.56 -3.18 -10.88
N GLU A 156 33.37 -3.98 -10.20
CA GLU A 156 34.32 -4.92 -10.83
C GLU A 156 33.99 -6.38 -10.50
N GLY A 157 32.86 -6.88 -11.00
CA GLY A 157 32.39 -8.24 -10.68
C GLY A 157 31.78 -8.33 -9.28
N ALA A 158 31.15 -7.24 -8.81
CA ALA A 158 30.41 -7.24 -7.56
C ALA A 158 29.28 -8.29 -7.64
N ARG A 159 29.22 -9.20 -6.65
CA ARG A 159 28.13 -10.18 -6.57
C ARG A 159 26.83 -9.44 -6.21
N PRO A 160 25.74 -9.60 -6.97
CA PRO A 160 24.45 -9.02 -6.61
C PRO A 160 23.89 -9.72 -5.37
N GLY A 161 22.88 -9.11 -4.75
CA GLY A 161 22.20 -9.61 -3.57
C GLY A 161 22.63 -8.94 -2.24
N PRO A 162 21.83 -9.07 -1.16
CA PRO A 162 20.62 -9.89 -1.09
C PRO A 162 19.51 -9.32 -1.97
N PHE A 163 18.58 -10.18 -2.40
CA PHE A 163 17.50 -9.81 -3.30
C PHE A 163 16.29 -9.37 -2.48
N PRO A 164 15.71 -8.18 -2.72
CA PRO A 164 14.52 -7.75 -2.00
C PRO A 164 13.31 -8.64 -2.35
N PRO A 165 12.40 -8.91 -1.40
CA PRO A 165 11.17 -9.66 -1.66
C PRO A 165 10.23 -8.99 -2.68
N HIS A 166 10.29 -7.66 -2.86
CA HIS A 166 9.59 -6.96 -3.94
C HIS A 166 10.52 -6.04 -4.76
N PRO A 167 10.07 -5.55 -5.93
CA PRO A 167 10.77 -4.47 -6.63
C PRO A 167 10.72 -3.17 -5.81
N ILE A 168 11.83 -2.80 -5.15
CA ILE A 168 11.97 -1.52 -4.43
C ILE A 168 11.88 -0.37 -5.43
N GLY A 169 10.92 0.54 -5.26
CA GLY A 169 10.77 1.70 -6.11
C GLY A 169 11.86 2.74 -5.89
N LEU A 170 12.42 3.27 -6.98
CA LEU A 170 13.40 4.36 -6.94
C LEU A 170 12.70 5.71 -7.06
N TRP A 171 12.46 6.35 -5.91
CA TRP A 171 11.70 7.60 -5.80
C TRP A 171 12.64 8.80 -5.82
N ILE A 172 12.59 9.63 -6.86
CA ILE A 172 13.61 10.67 -7.06
C ILE A 172 13.15 12.04 -6.58
N GLY A 173 13.89 12.65 -5.64
CA GLY A 173 13.70 14.04 -5.25
C GLY A 173 14.22 14.98 -6.34
N ALA A 174 13.32 15.59 -7.11
CA ALA A 174 13.67 16.34 -8.32
C ALA A 174 12.86 17.64 -8.49
N TYR A 175 13.57 18.74 -8.81
CA TYR A 175 12.96 20.08 -8.97
C TYR A 175 13.30 20.81 -10.28
N LYS A 176 14.48 20.58 -10.85
CA LYS A 176 14.95 21.30 -12.06
C LYS A 176 14.89 20.40 -13.29
N ARG A 177 14.70 20.99 -14.48
CA ARG A 177 14.49 20.30 -15.78
C ARG A 177 15.33 19.03 -15.92
N ARG A 178 16.65 19.10 -15.81
CA ARG A 178 17.57 17.94 -15.99
C ARG A 178 17.31 16.79 -14.99
N MET A 179 16.92 17.11 -13.74
CA MET A 179 16.55 16.11 -12.73
C MET A 179 15.17 15.50 -13.02
N LEU A 180 14.17 16.32 -13.36
CA LEU A 180 12.84 15.83 -13.75
C LEU A 180 12.89 14.95 -15.00
N GLU A 181 13.76 15.29 -15.96
CA GLU A 181 14.03 14.44 -17.12
C GLU A 181 14.74 13.14 -16.76
N LEU A 182 15.62 13.12 -15.75
CA LEU A 182 16.18 11.86 -15.23
C LEU A 182 15.08 11.02 -14.56
N THR A 183 14.22 11.63 -13.75
CA THR A 183 13.09 10.95 -13.10
C THR A 183 12.14 10.33 -14.13
N GLY A 184 11.77 11.06 -15.18
CA GLY A 184 10.96 10.52 -16.28
C GLY A 184 11.58 9.29 -16.96
N ARG A 185 12.88 9.36 -17.27
CA ARG A 185 13.59 8.23 -17.90
C ARG A 185 13.77 7.02 -16.98
N LEU A 186 14.04 7.23 -15.70
CA LEU A 186 14.62 6.20 -14.83
C LEU A 186 13.90 5.96 -13.50
N GLY A 187 13.21 6.96 -12.94
CA GLY A 187 12.56 6.86 -11.63
C GLY A 187 11.27 6.05 -11.68
N ASP A 188 10.94 5.43 -10.55
CA ASP A 188 9.67 4.71 -10.31
C ASP A 188 8.72 5.56 -9.45
N GLY A 189 9.25 6.64 -8.86
CA GLY A 189 8.47 7.72 -8.28
C GLY A 189 9.17 9.07 -8.31
N TRP A 190 8.42 10.13 -8.00
CA TRP A 190 8.90 11.52 -7.93
C TRP A 190 8.49 12.14 -6.58
N VAL A 191 9.43 12.80 -5.89
CA VAL A 191 9.23 13.35 -4.53
C VAL A 191 9.53 14.86 -4.43
N PRO A 192 8.60 15.72 -4.85
CA PRO A 192 8.55 17.14 -4.50
C PRO A 192 8.02 17.39 -3.07
N SER A 193 8.45 18.49 -2.47
CA SER A 193 7.85 19.07 -1.25
C SER A 193 7.19 20.41 -1.55
N SER A 194 6.05 20.69 -0.91
CA SER A 194 5.23 21.90 -1.15
C SER A 194 5.97 23.22 -0.94
N GLY A 195 6.96 23.25 -0.04
CA GLY A 195 7.81 24.43 0.20
C GLY A 195 8.83 24.73 -0.92
N TYR A 196 9.01 23.82 -1.88
CA TYR A 196 9.96 23.96 -3.00
C TYR A 196 9.33 23.83 -4.39
N ALA A 197 8.14 23.23 -4.46
CA ALA A 197 7.29 23.17 -5.64
C ALA A 197 5.86 23.47 -5.16
N ALA A 198 5.37 24.69 -5.42
CA ALA A 198 4.01 25.04 -5.04
C ALA A 198 2.99 24.27 -5.91
N PRO A 199 1.73 24.11 -5.47
CA PRO A 199 0.70 23.44 -6.27
C PRO A 199 0.63 23.92 -7.72
N ASP A 200 0.69 25.23 -7.93
CA ASP A 200 0.63 25.88 -9.25
C ASP A 200 1.84 25.54 -10.15
N ASP A 201 3.00 25.19 -9.57
CA ASP A 201 4.19 24.77 -10.32
C ASP A 201 4.09 23.31 -10.81
N LEU A 202 3.28 22.47 -10.14
CA LEU A 202 3.26 21.02 -10.37
C LEU A 202 2.88 20.67 -11.81
N GLY A 203 1.92 21.37 -12.40
CA GLY A 203 1.50 21.15 -13.80
C GLY A 203 2.64 21.35 -14.81
N ALA A 204 3.55 22.29 -14.57
CA ALA A 204 4.72 22.48 -15.42
C ALA A 204 5.77 21.38 -15.18
N MET A 205 5.95 20.95 -13.93
CA MET A 205 6.94 19.92 -13.55
C MET A 205 6.55 18.52 -14.03
N THR A 206 5.27 18.16 -13.95
CA THR A 206 4.75 16.87 -14.42
C THR A 206 4.87 16.74 -15.93
N ALA A 207 4.53 17.79 -16.70
CA ALA A 207 4.72 17.81 -18.15
C ALA A 207 6.19 17.61 -18.60
N ILE A 208 7.18 18.00 -17.77
CA ILE A 208 8.60 17.70 -18.02
C ILE A 208 8.90 16.22 -17.86
N LEU A 209 8.37 15.62 -16.79
CA LEU A 209 8.57 14.23 -16.39
C LEU A 209 7.90 13.28 -17.39
N ASP A 210 6.67 13.58 -17.80
CA ASP A 210 5.88 12.78 -18.74
C ASP A 210 6.52 12.76 -20.12
N ALA A 211 6.85 13.95 -20.65
CA ALA A 211 7.57 14.07 -21.92
C ALA A 211 9.00 13.48 -21.87
N ALA A 212 9.54 13.15 -20.69
CA ALA A 212 10.80 12.42 -20.55
C ALA A 212 10.62 10.90 -20.43
N ALA A 213 9.52 10.43 -19.83
CA ALA A 213 9.10 9.04 -19.82
C ALA A 213 8.74 8.58 -21.24
N GLU A 214 7.88 9.33 -21.94
CA GLU A 214 7.46 9.05 -23.33
C GLU A 214 8.66 8.97 -24.29
N ARG A 215 9.60 9.92 -24.21
CA ARG A 215 10.84 9.90 -25.01
C ARG A 215 11.76 8.72 -24.70
N ALA A 216 11.63 8.11 -23.53
CA ALA A 216 12.33 6.89 -23.15
C ALA A 216 11.53 5.61 -23.46
N GLY A 217 10.34 5.71 -24.05
CA GLY A 217 9.45 4.57 -24.31
C GLY A 217 8.81 4.00 -23.05
N ARG A 218 8.70 4.79 -21.97
CA ARG A 218 8.00 4.43 -20.73
C ARG A 218 6.63 5.10 -20.67
N ASP A 219 5.67 4.41 -20.07
CA ASP A 219 4.40 4.99 -19.67
C ASP A 219 4.63 5.97 -18.50
N PRO A 220 4.16 7.24 -18.57
CA PRO A 220 4.12 8.15 -17.43
C PRO A 220 3.40 7.60 -16.20
N ALA A 221 2.40 6.72 -16.37
CA ALA A 221 1.74 6.00 -15.28
C ALA A 221 2.67 5.03 -14.53
N GLY A 222 3.87 4.74 -15.06
CA GLY A 222 4.91 3.99 -14.36
C GLY A 222 5.66 4.80 -13.29
N ILE A 223 5.25 6.04 -12.97
CA ILE A 223 5.96 6.95 -12.08
C ILE A 223 5.03 7.50 -11.00
N ARG A 224 5.04 6.86 -9.82
CA ARG A 224 4.21 7.25 -8.68
C ARG A 224 4.58 8.65 -8.18
N ARG A 225 3.60 9.54 -8.08
CA ARG A 225 3.82 10.95 -7.74
C ARG A 225 3.56 11.19 -6.25
N VAL A 226 4.64 11.38 -5.51
CA VAL A 226 4.64 11.68 -4.07
C VAL A 226 4.60 13.20 -3.89
N TYR A 227 4.01 13.68 -2.80
CA TYR A 227 4.04 15.08 -2.43
C TYR A 227 4.15 15.24 -0.92
N ASN A 228 5.26 15.81 -0.48
CA ASN A 228 5.50 16.11 0.92
C ASN A 228 4.78 17.43 1.25
N ILE A 229 3.79 17.37 2.13
CA ILE A 229 2.86 18.45 2.42
C ILE A 229 3.01 18.97 3.85
N GLU A 230 2.78 20.26 4.02
CA GLU A 230 2.71 20.94 5.31
C GLU A 230 1.48 21.85 5.35
N GLY A 231 0.95 22.12 6.55
CA GLY A 231 -0.28 22.88 6.70
C GLY A 231 -0.68 23.12 8.15
N ARG A 232 -1.92 23.56 8.34
CA ARG A 232 -2.54 23.76 9.66
C ARG A 232 -4.02 23.37 9.64
N PHE A 233 -4.43 22.51 10.58
CA PHE A 233 -5.85 22.31 10.85
C PHE A 233 -6.42 23.45 11.70
N SER A 234 -7.49 24.07 11.21
CA SER A 234 -8.13 25.23 11.84
C SER A 234 -9.64 25.22 11.60
N GLY A 235 -10.40 25.95 12.43
CA GLY A 235 -11.88 25.91 12.39
C GLY A 235 -12.55 26.58 11.18
N ALA A 236 -11.78 27.31 10.36
CA ALA A 236 -12.24 27.97 9.15
C ALA A 236 -11.10 28.05 8.13
N ALA A 237 -11.43 28.06 6.83
CA ALA A 237 -10.42 28.19 5.78
C ALA A 237 -9.62 29.50 5.93
N GLY A 238 -8.30 29.40 5.86
CA GLY A 238 -7.38 30.52 5.93
C GLY A 238 -6.52 30.66 4.66
N GLU A 239 -5.60 31.61 4.68
CA GLU A 239 -4.60 31.78 3.62
C GLU A 239 -3.59 30.61 3.59
N GLY A 240 -3.11 30.26 2.39
CA GLY A 240 -2.19 29.14 2.16
C GLY A 240 -2.86 27.87 1.61
N PHE A 241 -2.05 26.94 1.11
CA PHE A 241 -2.54 25.74 0.39
C PHE A 241 -3.24 24.72 1.29
N LEU A 242 -2.81 24.52 2.54
CA LEU A 242 -3.46 23.59 3.47
C LEU A 242 -3.68 24.28 4.83
N ASN A 243 -4.67 25.18 4.86
CA ASN A 243 -5.06 25.92 6.06
C ASN A 243 -6.58 25.97 6.18
N GLY A 244 -7.14 25.22 7.12
CA GLY A 244 -8.58 25.09 7.29
C GLY A 244 -9.00 23.77 7.92
N PRO A 245 -10.31 23.46 7.92
CA PRO A 245 -10.83 22.19 8.41
C PRO A 245 -10.50 21.03 7.46
N PRO A 246 -10.58 19.76 7.92
CA PRO A 246 -10.21 18.59 7.13
C PRO A 246 -10.89 18.47 5.76
N GLY A 247 -12.15 18.92 5.63
CA GLY A 247 -12.83 18.96 4.32
C GLY A 247 -12.14 19.85 3.27
N VAL A 248 -11.53 20.96 3.68
CA VAL A 248 -10.77 21.85 2.77
C VAL A 248 -9.46 21.20 2.34
N TRP A 249 -8.83 20.42 3.23
CA TRP A 249 -7.68 19.61 2.86
C TRP A 249 -8.08 18.53 1.86
N ALA A 250 -9.16 17.80 2.13
CA ALA A 250 -9.62 16.71 1.29
C ALA A 250 -9.97 17.16 -0.14
N GLU A 251 -10.70 18.28 -0.29
CA GLU A 251 -11.00 18.89 -1.59
C GLU A 251 -9.72 19.25 -2.37
N ARG A 252 -8.76 19.91 -1.70
CA ARG A 252 -7.52 20.38 -2.34
C ARG A 252 -6.59 19.24 -2.72
N LEU A 253 -6.44 18.22 -1.88
CA LEU A 253 -5.63 17.04 -2.18
C LEU A 253 -6.27 16.20 -3.30
N ALA A 254 -7.59 16.01 -3.31
CA ALA A 254 -8.29 15.35 -4.43
C ALA A 254 -8.09 16.10 -5.76
N GLY A 255 -8.05 17.44 -5.72
CA GLY A 255 -7.66 18.26 -6.88
C GLY A 255 -6.26 17.92 -7.41
N LEU A 256 -5.26 17.77 -6.54
CA LEU A 256 -3.91 17.36 -6.96
C LEU A 256 -3.86 15.96 -7.60
N VAL A 257 -4.73 15.03 -7.17
CA VAL A 257 -4.85 13.71 -7.82
C VAL A 257 -5.36 13.88 -9.25
N ARG A 258 -6.50 14.57 -9.43
CA ARG A 258 -7.16 14.74 -10.72
C ARG A 258 -6.35 15.56 -11.73
N ASP A 259 -5.76 16.66 -11.25
CA ASP A 259 -5.18 17.71 -12.08
C ASP A 259 -3.66 17.50 -12.29
N HIS A 260 -2.98 16.81 -11.36
CA HIS A 260 -1.53 16.59 -11.38
C HIS A 260 -1.10 15.15 -11.11
N GLY A 261 -2.02 14.17 -11.07
CA GLY A 261 -1.69 12.75 -10.89
C GLY A 261 -1.02 12.40 -9.57
N MET A 262 -1.09 13.28 -8.56
CA MET A 262 -0.52 13.03 -7.25
C MET A 262 -1.21 11.82 -6.62
N SER A 263 -0.43 10.93 -6.01
CA SER A 263 -0.91 9.63 -5.52
C SER A 263 -0.34 9.26 -4.16
N VAL A 264 0.69 9.94 -3.65
CA VAL A 264 1.17 9.76 -2.28
C VAL A 264 1.25 11.12 -1.59
N PHE A 265 0.63 11.27 -0.42
CA PHE A 265 0.63 12.52 0.36
C PHE A 265 1.29 12.29 1.72
N VAL A 266 2.45 12.89 1.94
CA VAL A 266 3.27 12.68 3.15
C VAL A 266 3.25 13.94 4.00
N LEU A 267 2.51 13.94 5.11
CA LEU A 267 2.33 15.08 5.99
C LEU A 267 3.55 15.29 6.91
N ALA A 268 4.11 16.49 6.93
CA ALA A 268 5.05 16.91 7.97
C ALA A 268 4.34 16.93 9.35
N VAL A 269 4.71 15.98 10.23
CA VAL A 269 4.07 15.81 11.53
C VAL A 269 4.85 16.53 12.64
N ASP A 270 4.17 17.41 13.37
CA ASP A 270 4.70 18.02 14.60
C ASP A 270 4.09 17.43 15.88
N ASP A 271 2.82 17.02 15.85
CA ASP A 271 2.12 16.40 16.98
C ASP A 271 1.16 15.27 16.56
N ASP A 272 0.70 14.52 17.56
CA ASP A 272 -0.11 13.30 17.38
C ASP A 272 -1.59 13.61 17.06
N ARG A 273 -2.05 14.84 17.28
CA ARG A 273 -3.43 15.25 16.96
C ARG A 273 -3.56 15.49 15.46
N ASP A 274 -2.67 16.26 14.89
CA ASP A 274 -2.72 16.58 13.46
C ASP A 274 -2.46 15.33 12.61
N LEU A 275 -1.66 14.37 13.10
CA LEU A 275 -1.52 13.02 12.51
C LEU A 275 -2.85 12.24 12.50
N LYS A 276 -3.59 12.23 13.61
CA LYS A 276 -4.91 11.57 13.71
C LYS A 276 -5.93 12.20 12.78
N VAL A 277 -6.06 13.53 12.80
CA VAL A 277 -6.99 14.25 11.92
C VAL A 277 -6.68 13.96 10.44
N PHE A 278 -5.40 13.85 10.07
CA PHE A 278 -5.01 13.50 8.71
C PHE A 278 -5.40 12.06 8.33
N ALA A 279 -5.18 11.07 9.22
CA ALA A 279 -5.49 9.67 8.96
C ALA A 279 -6.99 9.34 9.05
N GLU A 280 -7.70 9.89 10.04
CA GLU A 280 -9.10 9.56 10.36
C GLU A 280 -10.10 10.41 9.55
N GLU A 281 -9.77 11.66 9.21
CA GLU A 281 -10.69 12.57 8.50
C GLU A 281 -10.25 12.88 7.06
N VAL A 282 -8.99 13.24 6.83
CA VAL A 282 -8.54 13.70 5.50
C VAL A 282 -8.36 12.53 4.52
N ALA A 283 -7.57 11.52 4.87
CA ALA A 283 -7.25 10.41 3.97
C ALA A 283 -8.50 9.67 3.45
N PRO A 284 -9.50 9.30 4.27
CA PRO A 284 -10.71 8.65 3.79
C PRO A 284 -11.54 9.56 2.90
N ALA A 285 -11.65 10.86 3.23
CA ALA A 285 -12.41 11.82 2.44
C ALA A 285 -11.79 12.07 1.05
N VAL A 286 -10.45 12.09 0.93
CA VAL A 286 -9.77 12.16 -0.38
C VAL A 286 -10.02 10.88 -1.18
N ARG A 287 -9.86 9.70 -0.58
CA ARG A 287 -10.13 8.40 -1.23
C ARG A 287 -11.56 8.34 -1.75
N GLU A 288 -12.54 8.76 -0.95
CA GLU A 288 -13.97 8.78 -1.32
C GLU A 288 -14.26 9.83 -2.42
N ALA A 289 -13.63 11.01 -2.38
CA ALA A 289 -13.76 12.02 -3.43
C ALA A 289 -13.24 11.51 -4.78
N VAL A 290 -12.02 10.97 -4.81
CA VAL A 290 -11.38 10.42 -6.03
C VAL A 290 -12.14 9.20 -6.55
N ALA A 291 -12.58 8.28 -5.68
CA ALA A 291 -13.38 7.13 -6.11
C ALA A 291 -14.72 7.55 -6.75
N ARG A 292 -15.39 8.59 -6.23
CA ARG A 292 -16.60 9.16 -6.85
C ARG A 292 -16.33 9.82 -8.20
N GLU A 293 -15.18 10.46 -8.39
CA GLU A 293 -14.78 11.02 -9.69
C GLU A 293 -14.45 9.92 -10.70
N ARG A 294 -13.62 8.93 -10.32
CA ARG A 294 -13.31 7.74 -11.15
C ARG A 294 -14.56 6.98 -11.57
N GLY A 295 -15.48 6.71 -10.63
CA GLY A 295 -16.75 6.03 -10.92
C GLY A 295 -17.73 6.83 -11.80
N ARG A 296 -17.63 8.17 -11.81
CA ARG A 296 -18.37 9.01 -12.77
C ARG A 296 -17.75 8.97 -14.16
N ALA A 297 -16.42 8.91 -14.26
CA ALA A 297 -15.71 8.76 -15.52
C ALA A 297 -15.98 7.38 -16.15
N GLY A 298 -15.88 6.30 -15.37
CA GLY A 298 -16.16 4.93 -15.85
C GLY A 298 -17.57 4.77 -16.43
N ARG A 299 -18.61 5.29 -15.74
CA ARG A 299 -19.99 5.26 -16.24
C ARG A 299 -20.21 6.03 -17.55
N ALA A 300 -19.37 7.02 -17.87
CA ALA A 300 -19.43 7.74 -19.14
C ALA A 300 -18.79 6.95 -20.31
N ASP A 301 -17.93 5.97 -20.01
CA ASP A 301 -17.36 5.01 -20.99
C ASP A 301 -18.25 3.75 -21.13
N GLU A 302 -18.89 3.31 -20.04
CA GLU A 302 -19.78 2.12 -20.04
C GLU A 302 -21.03 2.28 -20.93
N ASP A 303 -21.58 3.49 -21.08
CA ASP A 303 -22.74 3.80 -21.93
C ASP A 303 -22.46 3.55 -23.45
N ALA A 304 -21.25 3.16 -23.84
CA ALA A 304 -20.86 2.86 -25.22
C ALA A 304 -20.95 1.38 -25.63
N VAL A 305 -21.20 0.43 -24.72
CA VAL A 305 -21.20 -1.02 -25.02
C VAL A 305 -22.44 -1.74 -24.48
N ALA A 306 -23.25 -2.32 -25.37
CA ALA A 306 -24.44 -3.08 -24.98
C ALA A 306 -24.07 -4.48 -24.42
N PRO A 307 -24.76 -4.96 -23.37
CA PRO A 307 -24.40 -6.20 -22.70
C PRO A 307 -24.84 -7.46 -23.47
N ALA A 308 -23.91 -8.39 -23.67
CA ALA A 308 -24.22 -9.77 -24.01
C ALA A 308 -24.43 -10.58 -22.71
N GLY A 309 -25.61 -11.18 -22.53
CA GLY A 309 -25.98 -11.84 -21.29
C GLY A 309 -25.24 -13.17 -21.05
N HIS A 310 -25.09 -13.53 -19.78
CA HIS A 310 -24.59 -14.85 -19.35
C HIS A 310 -25.68 -15.65 -18.61
N ARG A 311 -25.55 -16.98 -18.63
CA ARG A 311 -26.51 -17.92 -18.04
C ARG A 311 -25.74 -19.01 -17.27
N ALA A 312 -26.08 -19.16 -15.98
CA ALA A 312 -26.17 -20.40 -15.16
C ALA A 312 -25.28 -21.63 -15.48
N THR A 313 -24.75 -22.40 -14.52
CA THR A 313 -24.72 -22.39 -13.04
C THR A 313 -23.76 -23.52 -12.62
N ALA A 314 -22.94 -23.35 -11.58
CA ALA A 314 -22.35 -24.47 -10.84
C ALA A 314 -23.20 -24.79 -9.59
N SER A 315 -23.19 -26.04 -9.13
CA SER A 315 -23.99 -26.46 -7.96
C SER A 315 -23.34 -25.99 -6.65
N VAL A 316 -24.04 -25.12 -5.92
CA VAL A 316 -23.64 -24.66 -4.58
C VAL A 316 -23.55 -25.85 -3.60
N PRO A 317 -22.47 -25.99 -2.82
CA PRO A 317 -22.36 -26.99 -1.76
C PRO A 317 -23.49 -26.89 -0.71
N ALA A 318 -23.92 -28.02 -0.15
CA ALA A 318 -25.03 -28.06 0.82
C ALA A 318 -24.79 -27.21 2.09
N ALA A 319 -23.53 -26.99 2.46
CA ALA A 319 -23.12 -26.12 3.57
C ALA A 319 -23.31 -24.61 3.30
N LEU A 320 -23.76 -24.21 2.10
CA LEU A 320 -24.08 -22.83 1.75
C LEU A 320 -25.56 -22.63 1.37
N ASP A 321 -26.43 -23.62 1.61
CA ASP A 321 -27.87 -23.44 1.46
C ASP A 321 -28.39 -22.43 2.49
N GLU A 322 -28.64 -21.20 2.04
CA GLU A 322 -29.11 -20.10 2.88
C GLU A 322 -30.45 -20.40 3.58
N ALA A 323 -31.27 -21.31 3.03
CA ALA A 323 -32.54 -21.72 3.63
C ALA A 323 -32.34 -22.58 4.90
N THR A 324 -31.14 -23.14 5.10
CA THR A 324 -30.79 -23.94 6.29
C THR A 324 -30.13 -23.14 7.42
N ARG A 325 -29.74 -21.88 7.15
CA ARG A 325 -29.03 -21.05 8.13
C ARG A 325 -29.90 -20.71 9.35
N PRO A 326 -29.45 -20.98 10.59
CA PRO A 326 -30.18 -20.55 11.79
C PRO A 326 -30.22 -19.03 11.90
N ARG A 327 -31.34 -18.50 12.38
CA ARG A 327 -31.62 -17.05 12.47
C ARG A 327 -32.03 -16.67 13.88
N LEU A 328 -31.41 -15.64 14.45
CA LEU A 328 -31.77 -15.13 15.77
C LEU A 328 -32.85 -14.05 15.70
N PRO A 329 -33.75 -13.96 16.71
CA PRO A 329 -34.71 -12.86 16.83
C PRO A 329 -33.98 -11.52 16.99
N LYS A 330 -34.10 -10.65 15.99
CA LYS A 330 -33.47 -9.32 16.00
C LYS A 330 -34.07 -8.43 17.08
N ARG A 331 -33.23 -7.62 17.71
CA ARG A 331 -33.61 -6.59 18.70
C ARG A 331 -33.46 -5.21 18.09
N ASP A 332 -34.20 -4.24 18.60
CA ASP A 332 -34.18 -2.86 18.10
C ASP A 332 -32.81 -2.16 18.36
N PRO A 333 -32.05 -1.80 17.31
CA PRO A 333 -30.75 -1.13 17.45
C PRO A 333 -30.83 0.27 18.10
N ALA A 334 -32.02 0.87 18.15
CA ALA A 334 -32.25 2.18 18.79
C ALA A 334 -31.99 2.14 20.31
N ALA A 335 -32.03 0.96 20.94
CA ALA A 335 -31.76 0.77 22.36
C ALA A 335 -30.27 0.79 22.74
N LEU A 336 -29.35 0.77 21.76
CA LEU A 336 -27.91 0.72 22.00
C LEU A 336 -27.28 2.11 22.12
N THR A 337 -26.23 2.24 22.94
CA THR A 337 -25.40 3.46 22.99
C THR A 337 -24.54 3.61 21.73
N PRO A 338 -24.04 4.82 21.40
CA PRO A 338 -23.11 5.01 20.29
C PRO A 338 -21.85 4.16 20.38
N GLN A 339 -21.29 4.01 21.60
CA GLN A 339 -20.09 3.20 21.85
C GLN A 339 -20.35 1.70 21.62
N GLN A 340 -21.53 1.21 22.01
CA GLN A 340 -21.94 -0.17 21.72
C GLN A 340 -22.08 -0.41 20.22
N ARG A 341 -22.70 0.51 19.46
CA ARG A 341 -22.80 0.36 17.99
C ARG A 341 -21.45 0.35 17.28
N ALA A 342 -20.45 1.06 17.80
CA ALA A 342 -19.10 1.08 17.22
C ALA A 342 -18.43 -0.30 17.21
N ALA A 343 -18.74 -1.17 18.18
CA ALA A 343 -18.15 -2.50 18.25
C ALA A 343 -18.54 -3.38 17.05
N GLY A 344 -19.84 -3.55 16.76
CA GLY A 344 -20.30 -4.31 15.60
C GLY A 344 -20.03 -3.62 14.25
N GLN A 345 -19.85 -2.29 14.23
CA GLN A 345 -19.45 -1.58 13.01
C GLN A 345 -18.04 -1.95 12.53
N ARG A 346 -17.14 -2.43 13.41
CA ARG A 346 -15.81 -2.89 12.99
C ARG A 346 -15.85 -4.14 12.12
N LEU A 347 -16.73 -5.09 12.43
CA LEU A 347 -16.96 -6.27 11.59
C LEU A 347 -17.33 -5.87 10.16
N VAL A 348 -18.29 -4.94 10.02
CA VAL A 348 -18.71 -4.39 8.71
C VAL A 348 -17.54 -3.73 7.97
N LEU A 349 -16.65 -2.99 8.67
CA LEU A 349 -15.48 -2.36 8.06
C LEU A 349 -14.45 -3.38 7.54
N ILE A 350 -14.26 -4.49 8.27
CA ILE A 350 -13.42 -5.63 7.85
C ILE A 350 -14.05 -6.29 6.61
N HIS A 351 -15.36 -6.52 6.62
CA HIS A 351 -16.07 -7.16 5.51
C HIS A 351 -16.09 -6.28 4.26
N ASP A 352 -16.22 -4.96 4.41
CA ASP A 352 -16.08 -4.01 3.31
C ASP A 352 -14.66 -4.00 2.74
N HIS A 353 -13.63 -4.37 3.51
CA HIS A 353 -12.29 -4.61 2.99
C HIS A 353 -12.21 -5.87 2.14
N LEU A 354 -12.73 -7.00 2.64
CA LEU A 354 -12.79 -8.27 1.89
C LEU A 354 -13.59 -8.13 0.58
N ARG A 355 -14.70 -7.36 0.59
CA ARG A 355 -15.47 -7.03 -0.62
C ARG A 355 -14.66 -6.24 -1.66
N ARG A 356 -13.78 -5.33 -1.23
CA ARG A 356 -12.89 -4.57 -2.13
C ARG A 356 -11.81 -5.47 -2.71
N GLU A 357 -11.17 -6.30 -1.90
CA GLU A 357 -10.19 -7.29 -2.38
C GLU A 357 -10.79 -8.22 -3.43
N LEU A 358 -11.98 -8.76 -3.17
CA LEU A 358 -12.71 -9.60 -4.12
C LEU A 358 -12.98 -8.89 -5.46
N THR A 359 -13.28 -7.59 -5.42
CA THR A 359 -13.47 -6.76 -6.62
C THR A 359 -12.16 -6.62 -7.39
N GLN A 360 -11.04 -6.32 -6.70
CA GLN A 360 -9.71 -6.19 -7.32
C GLN A 360 -9.27 -7.47 -8.04
N ILE A 361 -9.54 -8.65 -7.46
CA ILE A 361 -9.23 -9.95 -8.09
C ILE A 361 -10.00 -10.11 -9.42
N ARG A 362 -11.28 -9.73 -9.45
CA ARG A 362 -12.12 -9.81 -10.65
C ARG A 362 -11.65 -8.84 -11.73
N ASP A 363 -11.36 -7.60 -11.36
CA ASP A 363 -10.83 -6.59 -12.28
C ASP A 363 -9.49 -7.04 -12.90
N ALA A 364 -8.59 -7.63 -12.10
CA ALA A 364 -7.33 -8.18 -12.58
C ALA A 364 -7.51 -9.38 -13.51
N LEU A 365 -8.46 -10.28 -13.23
CA LEU A 365 -8.84 -11.37 -14.13
C LEU A 365 -9.34 -10.86 -15.49
N GLU A 366 -10.15 -9.79 -15.49
CA GLU A 366 -10.62 -9.16 -16.74
C GLU A 366 -9.49 -8.47 -17.50
N GLN A 367 -8.50 -7.89 -16.81
CA GLN A 367 -7.30 -7.35 -17.45
C GLN A 367 -6.45 -8.45 -18.13
N VAL A 368 -6.28 -9.61 -17.49
CA VAL A 368 -5.59 -10.76 -18.12
C VAL A 368 -6.41 -11.30 -19.30
N ALA A 369 -7.72 -11.45 -19.16
CA ALA A 369 -8.60 -11.92 -20.23
C ALA A 369 -8.61 -10.99 -21.46
N ALA A 370 -8.43 -9.69 -21.25
CA ALA A 370 -8.31 -8.70 -22.31
C ALA A 370 -6.88 -8.55 -22.89
N GLY A 371 -5.91 -9.35 -22.42
CA GLY A 371 -4.51 -9.23 -22.82
C GLY A 371 -3.81 -7.94 -22.39
N ARG A 372 -4.35 -7.25 -21.36
CA ARG A 372 -3.83 -6.00 -20.80
C ARG A 372 -2.89 -6.21 -19.62
N SER A 373 -2.89 -7.41 -19.04
CA SER A 373 -2.02 -7.84 -17.94
C SER A 373 -1.63 -9.31 -18.15
N ASP A 374 -0.64 -9.81 -17.42
CA ASP A 374 -0.19 -11.21 -17.50
C ASP A 374 -0.60 -12.06 -16.28
N ALA A 375 -0.52 -13.37 -16.46
CA ALA A 375 -0.86 -14.37 -15.45
C ALA A 375 0.01 -14.29 -14.18
N ALA A 376 1.23 -13.76 -14.26
CA ALA A 376 2.14 -13.63 -13.12
C ALA A 376 1.77 -12.40 -12.27
N ALA A 377 1.39 -11.28 -12.90
CA ALA A 377 0.88 -10.10 -12.21
C ALA A 377 -0.42 -10.41 -11.44
N LEU A 378 -1.36 -11.14 -12.06
CA LEU A 378 -2.57 -11.62 -11.40
C LEU A 378 -2.24 -12.52 -10.20
N ARG A 379 -1.28 -13.45 -10.33
CA ARG A 379 -0.86 -14.29 -9.21
C ARG A 379 -0.19 -13.48 -8.10
N SER A 380 0.64 -12.46 -8.42
CA SER A 380 1.25 -11.60 -7.39
C SER A 380 0.17 -10.87 -6.59
N MET A 381 -0.80 -10.26 -7.27
CA MET A 381 -1.92 -9.59 -6.61
C MET A 381 -2.71 -10.54 -5.70
N ILE A 382 -2.98 -11.78 -6.14
CA ILE A 382 -3.66 -12.78 -5.31
C ILE A 382 -2.77 -13.29 -4.16
N ASN A 383 -1.44 -13.19 -4.27
CA ASN A 383 -0.53 -13.46 -3.16
C ASN A 383 -0.48 -12.32 -2.12
N GLU A 384 -0.94 -11.11 -2.48
CA GLU A 384 -0.85 -9.88 -1.69
C GLU A 384 -2.12 -9.55 -0.89
N LEU A 385 -3.18 -10.35 -1.06
CA LEU A 385 -4.48 -10.20 -0.37
C LEU A 385 -4.37 -10.45 1.15
N THR A 386 -5.08 -9.67 1.96
CA THR A 386 -5.15 -9.89 3.42
C THR A 386 -5.75 -11.25 3.79
N MET A 387 -6.60 -11.82 2.92
CA MET A 387 -7.07 -13.22 3.05
C MET A 387 -5.93 -14.26 3.07
N ARG A 388 -4.74 -13.94 2.53
CA ARG A 388 -3.58 -14.86 2.42
C ARG A 388 -2.41 -14.52 3.36
N GLN A 389 -2.28 -13.28 3.85
CA GLN A 389 -0.99 -12.76 4.35
C GLN A 389 -0.70 -12.87 5.85
N ASN A 390 -1.70 -13.10 6.71
CA ASN A 390 -1.41 -13.43 8.11
C ASN A 390 -1.15 -14.95 8.21
N TYR A 391 -0.05 -15.46 8.80
CA TYR A 391 1.19 -14.83 9.26
C TYR A 391 2.30 -15.91 9.28
N TRP A 392 3.55 -15.59 8.93
CA TRP A 392 4.69 -16.54 9.03
C TRP A 392 5.93 -15.93 9.69
N THR A 393 6.35 -16.53 10.80
CA THR A 393 7.73 -16.41 11.33
C THR A 393 8.31 -17.82 11.45
N LEU A 394 9.56 -17.97 11.00
CA LEU A 394 10.43 -19.16 11.10
C LEU A 394 10.22 -20.34 10.10
N GLY A 395 11.03 -20.33 9.03
CA GLY A 395 11.96 -21.45 8.78
C GLY A 395 11.51 -22.67 7.94
N THR A 396 12.07 -22.74 6.72
CA THR A 396 12.42 -23.96 5.94
C THR A 396 11.32 -24.88 5.34
N PHE A 397 11.42 -25.04 4.01
CA PHE A 397 10.98 -26.17 3.17
C PHE A 397 9.48 -26.53 3.02
N CYS A 398 8.91 -26.10 1.88
CA CYS A 398 8.10 -26.84 0.87
C CYS A 398 7.43 -28.22 1.16
N ALA A 399 6.96 -28.51 2.37
CA ALA A 399 6.16 -29.72 2.64
C ALA A 399 4.97 -29.50 3.62
N SER A 400 4.74 -28.26 4.07
CA SER A 400 3.66 -27.93 5.02
C SER A 400 2.65 -26.91 4.48
N TYR A 401 2.56 -26.77 3.16
CA TYR A 401 1.84 -25.70 2.44
C TYR A 401 0.30 -25.86 2.41
N CYS A 402 -0.30 -26.77 3.19
CA CYS A 402 -1.73 -27.12 3.12
C CYS A 402 -2.39 -27.29 4.50
N ARG A 403 -2.02 -26.50 5.52
CA ARG A 403 -2.66 -26.58 6.84
C ARG A 403 -2.64 -25.29 7.68
N LEU A 404 -2.45 -24.13 7.03
CA LEU A 404 -2.33 -22.82 7.67
C LEU A 404 -2.73 -21.72 6.67
N LEU A 405 -3.98 -21.80 6.20
CA LEU A 405 -4.69 -20.77 5.46
C LEU A 405 -5.97 -20.50 6.24
N THR A 406 -6.14 -19.25 6.75
CA THR A 406 -7.33 -18.57 7.34
C THR A 406 -7.04 -17.82 8.67
N THR A 407 -5.98 -17.02 8.74
CA THR A 407 -5.61 -16.35 10.01
C THR A 407 -6.49 -15.14 10.40
N HIS A 408 -7.44 -14.70 9.55
CA HIS A 408 -8.53 -13.83 10.02
C HIS A 408 -9.63 -14.64 10.72
N HIS A 409 -10.01 -15.81 10.17
CA HIS A 409 -10.95 -16.72 10.83
C HIS A 409 -10.41 -17.35 12.12
N THR A 410 -9.10 -17.51 12.35
CA THR A 410 -8.61 -17.97 13.67
C THR A 410 -8.93 -17.01 14.83
N ILE A 411 -9.14 -15.71 14.57
CA ILE A 411 -9.58 -14.78 15.63
C ILE A 411 -11.08 -14.97 15.89
N GLU A 412 -11.87 -15.21 14.85
CA GLU A 412 -13.27 -15.62 14.95
C GLU A 412 -13.39 -16.97 15.67
N ASP A 413 -12.93 -18.05 15.05
CA ASP A 413 -13.09 -19.46 15.48
C ASP A 413 -12.42 -19.78 16.84
N GLU A 414 -11.20 -19.29 17.11
CA GLU A 414 -10.49 -19.64 18.35
C GLU A 414 -10.80 -18.69 19.53
N HIS A 415 -11.29 -17.47 19.27
CA HIS A 415 -11.45 -16.44 20.30
C HIS A 415 -12.86 -15.82 20.33
N MET A 416 -13.32 -15.20 19.25
CA MET A 416 -14.58 -14.44 19.24
C MET A 416 -15.82 -15.34 19.37
N PHE A 417 -15.87 -16.42 18.59
CA PHE A 417 -16.96 -17.39 18.53
C PHE A 417 -17.10 -18.15 19.86
N PRO A 418 -16.03 -18.68 20.48
CA PRO A 418 -16.07 -19.19 21.85
C PRO A 418 -16.56 -18.15 22.87
N MET A 419 -16.13 -16.88 22.76
CA MET A 419 -16.60 -15.81 23.65
C MET A 419 -18.09 -15.48 23.43
N LEU A 420 -18.56 -15.43 22.19
CA LEU A 420 -19.96 -15.17 21.83
C LEU A 420 -20.88 -16.32 22.30
N ALA A 421 -20.49 -17.57 22.04
CA ALA A 421 -21.22 -18.75 22.49
C ALA A 421 -21.27 -18.85 24.04
N ALA A 422 -20.17 -18.53 24.73
CA ALA A 422 -20.13 -18.49 26.19
C ALA A 422 -20.93 -17.32 26.79
N ALA A 423 -20.91 -16.14 26.16
CA ALA A 423 -21.65 -14.96 26.61
C ALA A 423 -23.16 -15.05 26.34
N GLN A 424 -23.58 -15.78 25.30
CA GLN A 424 -24.98 -16.00 24.97
C GLN A 424 -25.16 -17.35 24.25
N GLY A 425 -25.50 -18.40 24.99
CA GLY A 425 -25.67 -19.77 24.45
C GLY A 425 -26.74 -19.94 23.35
N SER A 426 -27.56 -18.93 23.05
CA SER A 426 -28.43 -18.95 21.86
C SER A 426 -27.69 -18.67 20.55
N LEU A 427 -26.46 -18.13 20.59
CA LEU A 427 -25.61 -17.92 19.42
C LEU A 427 -24.96 -19.20 18.90
N ALA A 428 -24.86 -20.25 19.72
CA ALA A 428 -24.13 -21.46 19.36
C ALA A 428 -24.51 -22.05 17.98
N PRO A 429 -25.79 -22.14 17.56
CA PRO A 429 -26.13 -22.64 16.22
C PRO A 429 -25.69 -21.72 15.07
N VAL A 430 -25.63 -20.40 15.30
CA VAL A 430 -25.14 -19.43 14.31
C VAL A 430 -23.64 -19.55 14.17
N VAL A 431 -22.93 -19.60 15.31
CA VAL A 431 -21.48 -19.80 15.38
C VAL A 431 -21.06 -21.12 14.70
N GLU A 432 -21.69 -22.25 15.08
CA GLU A 432 -21.45 -23.56 14.48
C GLU A 432 -21.69 -23.56 12.95
N ARG A 433 -22.61 -22.72 12.46
CA ARG A 433 -22.84 -22.56 11.01
C ARG A 433 -21.77 -21.68 10.35
N LEU A 434 -21.29 -20.63 11.00
CA LEU A 434 -20.22 -19.79 10.47
C LEU A 434 -18.90 -20.58 10.37
N GLU A 435 -18.56 -21.35 11.40
CA GLU A 435 -17.43 -22.30 11.39
C GLU A 435 -17.52 -23.29 10.20
N GLN A 436 -18.71 -23.86 9.94
CA GLN A 436 -18.93 -24.72 8.76
C GLN A 436 -18.78 -23.99 7.42
N GLU A 437 -19.16 -22.71 7.35
CA GLU A 437 -19.01 -21.91 6.14
C GLU A 437 -17.54 -21.47 5.93
N HIS A 438 -16.76 -21.28 7.00
CA HIS A 438 -15.30 -21.08 6.94
C HIS A 438 -14.57 -22.29 6.33
N GLU A 439 -14.96 -23.52 6.69
CA GLU A 439 -14.41 -24.74 6.06
C GLU A 439 -14.62 -24.73 4.54
N VAL A 440 -15.82 -24.35 4.07
CA VAL A 440 -16.13 -24.24 2.63
C VAL A 440 -15.33 -23.12 1.96
N ILE A 441 -15.18 -21.96 2.60
CA ILE A 441 -14.34 -20.86 2.09
C ILE A 441 -12.89 -21.34 1.93
N ALA A 442 -12.34 -22.08 2.90
CA ALA A 442 -10.99 -22.64 2.83
C ALA A 442 -10.83 -23.67 1.70
N GLU A 443 -11.84 -24.51 1.44
CA GLU A 443 -11.86 -25.42 0.28
C GLU A 443 -11.85 -24.65 -1.05
N VAL A 444 -12.65 -23.59 -1.18
CA VAL A 444 -12.72 -22.76 -2.39
C VAL A 444 -11.41 -21.98 -2.62
N LEU A 445 -10.81 -21.43 -1.57
CA LEU A 445 -9.48 -20.78 -1.65
C LEU A 445 -8.39 -21.78 -2.08
N THR A 446 -8.47 -23.04 -1.62
CA THR A 446 -7.58 -24.12 -2.05
C THR A 446 -7.79 -24.47 -3.53
N GLY A 447 -9.04 -24.51 -4.00
CA GLY A 447 -9.38 -24.68 -5.41
C GLY A 447 -8.87 -23.55 -6.31
N LEU A 448 -8.92 -22.31 -5.84
CA LEU A 448 -8.38 -21.14 -6.53
C LEU A 448 -6.86 -21.20 -6.68
N ASP A 449 -6.10 -21.56 -5.63
CA ASP A 449 -4.63 -21.71 -5.73
C ASP A 449 -4.24 -22.81 -6.74
N ALA A 450 -4.96 -23.94 -6.73
CA ALA A 450 -4.76 -25.01 -7.71
C ALA A 450 -5.03 -24.54 -9.16
N ALA A 451 -6.08 -23.73 -9.38
CA ALA A 451 -6.36 -23.15 -10.69
C ALA A 451 -5.28 -22.15 -11.14
N LEU A 452 -4.76 -21.32 -10.23
CA LEU A 452 -3.68 -20.36 -10.50
C LEU A 452 -2.34 -21.05 -10.82
N VAL A 453 -2.05 -22.18 -10.17
CA VAL A 453 -0.89 -23.02 -10.51
C VAL A 453 -1.06 -23.60 -11.91
N ALA A 454 -2.24 -24.16 -12.23
CA ALA A 454 -2.51 -24.73 -13.54
C ALA A 454 -2.44 -23.69 -14.69
N MET A 455 -2.86 -22.45 -14.45
CA MET A 455 -2.77 -21.34 -15.42
C MET A 455 -1.32 -20.93 -15.74
N ILE A 456 -0.37 -21.15 -14.82
CA ILE A 456 1.05 -20.85 -15.06
C ILE A 456 1.73 -21.93 -15.92
N GLU A 457 1.29 -23.18 -15.81
CA GLU A 457 1.72 -24.25 -16.70
C GLU A 457 1.09 -24.12 -18.09
N ASP A 458 -0.11 -23.54 -18.17
CA ASP A 458 -0.97 -23.50 -19.36
C ASP A 458 -1.86 -22.24 -19.35
N PRO A 459 -1.41 -21.11 -19.95
CA PRO A 459 -2.13 -19.83 -19.91
C PRO A 459 -3.55 -19.84 -20.49
N ASP A 460 -3.88 -20.83 -21.33
CA ASP A 460 -5.23 -21.01 -21.88
C ASP A 460 -6.25 -21.45 -20.80
N ARG A 461 -5.81 -21.77 -19.57
CA ARG A 461 -6.68 -22.18 -18.43
C ARG A 461 -7.26 -21.04 -17.61
N LEU A 462 -7.24 -19.81 -18.12
CA LEU A 462 -7.80 -18.63 -17.46
C LEU A 462 -9.28 -18.83 -17.02
N ASP A 463 -10.08 -19.54 -17.81
CA ASP A 463 -11.48 -19.84 -17.47
C ASP A 463 -11.63 -20.71 -16.21
N GLY A 464 -10.64 -21.55 -15.90
CA GLY A 464 -10.59 -22.31 -14.64
C GLY A 464 -10.37 -21.41 -13.42
N VAL A 465 -9.53 -20.37 -13.55
CA VAL A 465 -9.32 -19.36 -12.50
C VAL A 465 -10.56 -18.49 -12.34
N ARG A 466 -11.15 -18.03 -13.44
CA ARG A 466 -12.40 -17.27 -13.45
C ARG A 466 -13.51 -18.01 -12.70
N ALA A 467 -13.74 -19.28 -13.02
CA ALA A 467 -14.76 -20.09 -12.34
C ALA A 467 -14.52 -20.26 -10.83
N GLN A 468 -13.27 -20.28 -10.37
CA GLN A 468 -12.95 -20.33 -8.93
C GLN A 468 -13.13 -18.96 -8.25
N VAL A 469 -12.86 -17.85 -8.92
CA VAL A 469 -13.11 -16.50 -8.37
C VAL A 469 -14.61 -16.17 -8.35
N ASP A 470 -15.38 -16.61 -9.35
CA ASP A 470 -16.84 -16.50 -9.34
C ASP A 470 -17.44 -17.31 -8.17
N LEU A 471 -16.96 -18.55 -7.97
CA LEU A 471 -17.35 -19.38 -6.82
C LEU A 471 -16.98 -18.70 -5.49
N LEU A 472 -15.73 -18.25 -5.32
CA LEU A 472 -15.28 -17.52 -4.13
C LEU A 472 -16.15 -16.27 -3.89
N SER A 473 -16.54 -15.57 -4.95
CA SER A 473 -17.43 -14.40 -4.85
C SER A 473 -18.79 -14.75 -4.29
N ASP A 474 -19.44 -15.78 -4.84
CA ASP A 474 -20.77 -16.22 -4.41
C ASP A 474 -20.74 -16.72 -2.95
N VAL A 475 -19.73 -17.52 -2.59
CA VAL A 475 -19.54 -18.03 -1.22
C VAL A 475 -19.31 -16.89 -0.24
N LEU A 476 -18.28 -16.08 -0.47
CA LEU A 476 -17.84 -15.05 0.48
C LEU A 476 -18.90 -13.97 0.67
N LEU A 477 -19.53 -13.47 -0.41
CA LEU A 477 -20.58 -12.45 -0.30
C LEU A 477 -21.86 -12.98 0.37
N SER A 478 -22.16 -14.26 0.25
CA SER A 478 -23.27 -14.90 0.98
C SER A 478 -22.95 -15.04 2.47
N HIS A 479 -21.72 -15.46 2.79
CA HIS A 479 -21.22 -15.64 4.15
C HIS A 479 -21.13 -14.31 4.93
N LEU A 480 -20.39 -13.31 4.41
CA LEU A 480 -20.22 -12.00 5.06
C LEU A 480 -21.56 -11.29 5.34
N ARG A 481 -22.57 -11.49 4.47
CA ARG A 481 -23.93 -10.99 4.69
C ARG A 481 -24.61 -11.70 5.86
N TYR A 482 -24.52 -13.02 5.92
CA TYR A 482 -25.13 -13.81 7.00
C TYR A 482 -24.50 -13.47 8.35
N GLU A 483 -23.18 -13.37 8.39
CA GLU A 483 -22.46 -12.98 9.60
C GLU A 483 -22.80 -11.56 10.06
N GLU A 484 -22.84 -10.58 9.15
CA GLU A 484 -23.29 -9.22 9.47
C GLU A 484 -24.72 -9.20 10.02
N GLU A 485 -25.62 -9.94 9.37
CA GLU A 485 -27.02 -10.04 9.78
C GLU A 485 -27.16 -10.63 11.19
N GLU A 486 -26.40 -11.68 11.54
CA GLU A 486 -26.53 -12.36 12.83
C GLU A 486 -25.64 -11.85 13.96
N LEU A 487 -24.40 -11.38 13.71
CA LEU A 487 -23.42 -11.07 14.75
C LEU A 487 -23.25 -9.57 15.08
N VAL A 488 -23.58 -8.64 14.17
CA VAL A 488 -23.38 -7.19 14.42
C VAL A 488 -24.18 -6.69 15.63
N GLU A 489 -25.44 -7.12 15.82
CA GLU A 489 -26.23 -6.75 17.01
C GLU A 489 -25.69 -7.41 18.30
N PRO A 490 -25.45 -8.73 18.36
CA PRO A 490 -24.86 -9.36 19.54
C PRO A 490 -23.51 -8.78 19.95
N ILE A 491 -22.57 -8.58 19.02
CA ILE A 491 -21.26 -7.97 19.28
C ILE A 491 -21.44 -6.56 19.82
N SER A 492 -22.27 -5.73 19.17
CA SER A 492 -22.56 -4.36 19.62
C SER A 492 -23.16 -4.33 21.03
N ARG A 493 -24.11 -5.24 21.31
CA ARG A 493 -24.82 -5.32 22.59
C ARG A 493 -23.91 -5.79 23.72
N LEU A 494 -23.05 -6.78 23.45
CA LEU A 494 -22.10 -7.34 24.41
C LEU A 494 -20.87 -6.43 24.62
N GLY A 495 -20.61 -5.50 23.70
CA GLY A 495 -19.48 -4.57 23.79
C GLY A 495 -18.13 -5.28 23.63
N LEU A 496 -18.09 -6.33 22.81
CA LEU A 496 -16.88 -7.08 22.55
C LEU A 496 -15.91 -6.25 21.71
N ASP A 497 -14.64 -6.24 22.10
CA ASP A 497 -13.56 -5.73 21.27
C ASP A 497 -13.18 -6.80 20.26
N ILE A 498 -13.32 -6.45 18.99
CA ILE A 498 -12.85 -7.15 17.78
C ILE A 498 -11.90 -6.19 17.06
#